data_AF-A0A938GS71-F1
#
_entry.id   AF-A0A938GS71-F1
#
_cell.length_a   1.000
_cell.length_b   1.000
_cell.length_c   1.000
_cell.angle_alpha   90.00
_cell.angle_beta   90.00
_cell.angle_gamma   90.00
#
_symmetry.space_group_name_H-M   'P 1'
#
loop_
_entity.id
_entity.type
_entity.pdbx_description
1 polymer ?
#
loop_
_entity_poly.entity_id
_entity_poly.type
_entity_poly.pdbx_seq_one_letter_code
_entity_poly.pdbx_strand_id
1 'polypeptide(L)' 'DRIMTELDRQYPGYGLAQHKGYGTEEHREAVLRLGRCAAHREAFLRKLLAERVDPAQMHFPS' A
#
# COMPACT_ATOMS: atom_id res chain seq x y z
N ASP A 1 5.06 -14.84 -12.96
CA ASP A 1 3.72 -14.33 -12.60
C ASP A 1 3.37 -13.10 -13.45
N ARG A 2 2.65 -13.28 -14.57
CA ARG A 2 2.26 -12.13 -15.42
C ARG A 2 1.28 -11.18 -14.73
N ILE A 3 0.43 -11.72 -13.86
CA ILE A 3 -0.60 -10.97 -13.13
C ILE A 3 0.02 -9.93 -12.19
N MET A 4 1.08 -10.29 -11.46
CA MET A 4 1.72 -9.38 -10.49
C MET A 4 2.50 -8.26 -11.18
N THR A 5 3.07 -8.51 -12.36
CA THR A 5 3.69 -7.46 -13.18
C THR A 5 2.65 -6.50 -13.78
N GLU A 6 1.47 -6.99 -14.17
CA GLU A 6 0.37 -6.13 -14.61
C GLU A 6 -0.16 -5.24 -13.47
N LEU A 7 -0.30 -5.81 -12.28
CA LEU A 7 -0.69 -5.06 -11.08
C LEU A 7 0.35 -4.02 -10.68
N ASP A 8 1.64 -4.35 -10.77
CA ASP A 8 2.73 -3.40 -10.55
C ASP A 8 2.72 -2.27 -11.59
N ARG A 9 2.38 -2.56 -12.84
CA ARG A 9 2.17 -1.53 -13.88
C ARG A 9 0.94 -0.66 -13.61
N GLN A 10 -0.14 -1.23 -13.09
CA GLN A 10 -1.34 -0.47 -12.71
C GLN A 10 -1.12 0.36 -11.44
N TYR A 11 -0.29 -0.12 -10.52
CA TYR A 11 0.03 0.52 -9.25
C TYR A 11 1.56 0.62 -9.09
N PRO A 12 2.22 1.48 -9.89
CA PRO A 12 3.67 1.61 -9.85
C PRO A 12 4.12 2.13 -8.49
N GLY A 13 5.15 1.49 -7.93
CA GLY A 13 5.76 1.87 -6.65
C GLY A 13 5.27 1.07 -5.44
N TYR A 14 4.25 0.21 -5.56
CA TYR A 14 3.80 -0.68 -4.48
C TYR A 14 4.57 -2.01 -4.38
N GLY A 15 5.47 -2.28 -5.33
CA GLY A 15 6.29 -3.51 -5.35
C GLY A 15 5.47 -4.78 -5.50
N LEU A 16 4.26 -4.71 -6.07
CA LEU A 16 3.33 -5.86 -6.15
C LEU A 16 3.95 -7.02 -6.95
N ALA A 17 4.78 -6.72 -7.94
CA ALA A 17 5.55 -7.70 -8.70
C ALA A 17 6.53 -8.50 -7.83
N GLN A 18 7.08 -7.87 -6.79
CA GLN A 18 8.14 -8.43 -5.94
C GLN A 18 7.58 -9.24 -4.77
N HIS A 19 6.50 -8.76 -4.15
CA HIS A 19 5.89 -9.40 -2.98
C HIS A 19 4.67 -10.27 -3.32
N LYS A 20 4.28 -10.32 -4.60
CA LYS A 20 3.06 -11.00 -5.09
C LYS A 20 1.79 -10.60 -4.31
N GLY A 21 1.73 -9.36 -3.82
CA GLY A 21 0.61 -8.87 -2.99
C GLY A 21 0.64 -9.28 -1.51
N TYR A 22 1.70 -9.92 -1.02
CA TYR A 22 1.89 -10.11 0.42
C TYR A 22 2.35 -8.79 1.06
N GLY A 23 1.76 -8.44 2.20
CA GLY A 23 2.02 -7.20 2.94
C GLY A 23 3.36 -7.21 3.68
N THR A 24 4.46 -7.27 2.92
CA THR A 24 5.83 -7.05 3.37
C THR A 24 6.05 -5.62 3.83
N GLU A 25 7.15 -5.37 4.54
CA GLU A 25 7.52 -4.04 5.01
C GLU A 25 7.64 -3.01 3.86
N GLU A 26 8.26 -3.41 2.75
CA GLU A 26 8.34 -2.60 1.53
C GLU A 26 6.96 -2.20 0.98
N HIS A 27 5.99 -3.13 0.97
CA HIS A 27 4.63 -2.83 0.54
C HIS A 27 3.94 -1.85 1.49
N ARG A 28 4.16 -2.01 2.81
CA ARG A 28 3.62 -1.09 3.82
C ARG A 28 4.18 0.31 3.65
N GLU A 29 5.49 0.45 3.43
CA GLU A 29 6.12 1.74 3.16
C GLU A 29 5.60 2.39 1.88
N ALA A 30 5.40 1.60 0.82
CA ALA A 30 4.81 2.11 -0.41
C ALA A 30 3.38 2.61 -0.21
N VAL A 31 2.55 1.90 0.57
CA VAL A 31 1.20 2.34 0.95
C VAL A 31 1.23 3.63 1.78
N LEU A 32 2.22 3.80 2.63
CA LEU A 32 2.38 5.03 3.40
C LEU A 32 2.85 6.20 2.53
N ARG A 33 3.71 5.93 1.53
CA ARG A 33 4.28 6.95 0.64
C ARG A 33 3.34 7.37 -0.49
N LEU A 34 2.63 6.42 -1.09
CA LEU A 34 1.74 6.62 -2.23
C LEU A 34 0.26 6.76 -1.81
N GLY A 35 -0.08 6.35 -0.59
CA GLY A 35 -1.43 6.35 -0.06
C GLY A 35 -2.15 5.00 -0.20
N ARG A 36 -3.43 4.99 0.17
CA ARG A 36 -4.28 3.81 -0.05
C ARG A 36 -4.77 3.76 -1.50
N CYS A 37 -4.83 2.57 -2.10
CA CYS A 37 -5.50 2.33 -3.39
C CYS A 37 -6.72 1.42 -3.20
N ALA A 38 -7.58 1.34 -4.23
CA ALA A 38 -8.81 0.54 -4.21
C ALA A 38 -8.58 -0.97 -4.05
N ALA A 39 -7.37 -1.46 -4.34
CA ALA A 39 -7.01 -2.87 -4.14
C ALA A 39 -6.70 -3.22 -2.66
N HIS A 40 -6.52 -2.21 -1.79
CA HIS A 40 -6.21 -2.46 -0.38
C HIS A 40 -7.48 -2.69 0.44
N ARG A 41 -7.44 -3.71 1.32
CA ARG A 41 -8.51 -3.94 2.29
C ARG A 41 -8.43 -2.93 3.42
N GLU A 42 -9.58 -2.37 3.80
CA GLU A 42 -9.68 -1.45 4.93
C GLU A 42 -9.12 -2.02 6.22
N ALA A 43 -9.31 -3.32 6.49
CA ALA A 43 -8.74 -3.97 7.67
C ALA A 43 -7.20 -3.96 7.67
N PHE A 44 -6.57 -4.11 6.49
CA PHE A 44 -5.12 -4.01 6.33
C PHE A 44 -4.65 -2.57 6.53
N LEU A 45 -5.31 -1.61 5.89
CA LEU A 45 -5.01 -0.19 6.03
C LEU A 45 -5.18 0.28 7.46
N ARG A 46 -6.26 -0.12 8.13
CA ARG A 46 -6.54 0.25 9.51
C ARG A 46 -5.48 -0.28 10.46
N LYS A 47 -5.04 -1.52 10.28
CA LYS A 47 -3.94 -2.08 11.08
C LYS A 47 -2.62 -1.36 10.80
N LEU A 48 -2.29 -1.14 9.53
CA LEU A 48 -1.07 -0.46 9.11
C LEU A 48 -1.00 0.98 9.62
N LEU A 49 -2.08 1.74 9.44
CA LEU A 49 -2.19 3.12 9.90
C LEU A 49 -2.28 3.17 11.42
N ALA A 50 -2.97 2.23 12.08
CA ALA A 50 -3.05 2.17 13.55
C ALA A 50 -1.69 1.89 14.21
N GLU A 51 -0.86 1.02 13.63
CA GLU A 51 0.50 0.73 14.10
C GLU A 51 1.45 1.93 13.93
N ARG A 52 1.10 2.88 13.05
CA ARG A 52 1.95 4.03 12.68
C ARG A 52 1.21 5.36 12.78
N VAL A 53 0.22 5.53 13.68
CA VAL A 53 -0.46 6.84 13.90
C VAL A 53 0.55 7.83 14.47
N ASP A 54 1.34 8.41 13.59
CA ASP A 54 1.87 9.75 13.67
C ASP A 54 0.78 10.67 13.11
N PRO A 55 0.29 11.66 13.88
CA PRO A 55 -0.83 12.52 13.50
C PRO A 55 -0.58 13.38 12.24
N ALA A 56 0.62 13.36 11.67
CA ALA A 56 0.99 14.09 10.47
C ALA A 56 0.51 13.44 9.15
N GLN A 57 0.19 12.14 9.13
CA GLN A 57 -0.16 11.43 7.89
C GLN A 57 -1.66 11.46 7.52
N MET A 58 -2.52 12.09 8.34
CA MET A 58 -3.96 12.20 8.07
C MET A 58 -4.33 13.45 7.24
N HIS A 59 -3.44 13.93 6.37
CA HIS A 59 -3.76 15.01 5.44
C HIS A 59 -4.47 14.43 4.20
N PHE A 60 -5.78 14.25 4.31
CA PHE A 60 -6.66 14.00 3.17
C PHE A 60 -6.82 15.33 2.41
N PRO A 61 -6.32 15.49 1.17
CA PRO A 61 -6.66 16.67 0.40
C PRO A 61 -8.18 16.65 0.14
N SER A 62 -8.81 17.79 0.44
CA SER A 62 -10.26 18.02 0.50
C SER A 62 -11.03 17.63 -0.76
#